data_AF-A0A973DU40-F1
#
_entry.id   AF-A0A973DU40-F1
#
_cell.length_a   1.000
_cell.length_b   1.000
_cell.length_c   1.000
_cell.angle_alpha   90.00
_cell.angle_beta   90.00
_cell.angle_gamma   90.00
#
_symmetry.space_group_name_H-M   'P 1'
#
loop_
_entity.id
_entity.type
_entity.pdbx_description
1 polymer ?
#
loop_
_entity_poly.entity_id
_entity_poly.type
_entity_poly.pdbx_seq_one_letter_code
_entity_poly.pdbx_strand_id
1 'polypeptide(L)'
;DAGYSVGDNGIRTAPDGTPFELTFLLSATSPATLRGIMENYVANVENLGIDITLEVVDAAQYTSRERDRDYDMVVDSYAALLGVGTGLQQRFGSEAAAFSLFNPAGLASPLVDAIIEKALVAESREEENASLSALDRALRYEFIMIPTWYKANHWVAYYDMYEHPESVAPFNLGYMDYWWYNADGAAALKASGALR
;
A
#
# COMPACT_ATOMS: atom_id res chain seq x y z
N ASP A 1 21.50 -18.91 -6.47
CA ASP A 1 22.32 -17.70 -6.26
C ASP A 1 22.38 -17.28 -4.80
N ALA A 2 21.25 -17.02 -4.11
CA ALA A 2 21.23 -16.67 -2.68
C ALA A 2 21.51 -17.83 -1.68
N GLY A 3 21.93 -19.01 -2.17
CA GLY A 3 22.30 -20.16 -1.33
C GLY A 3 21.16 -21.00 -0.74
N TYR A 4 19.89 -20.70 -1.05
CA TYR A 4 18.76 -21.53 -0.63
C TYR A 4 18.65 -22.81 -1.46
N SER A 5 18.70 -23.97 -0.79
CA SER A 5 18.56 -25.30 -1.40
C SER A 5 17.19 -25.90 -1.09
N VAL A 6 16.72 -26.89 -1.86
CA VAL A 6 15.45 -27.57 -1.59
C VAL A 6 15.73 -28.74 -0.64
N GLY A 7 15.10 -28.73 0.53
CA GLY A 7 15.20 -29.80 1.52
C GLY A 7 14.34 -31.02 1.14
N ASP A 8 14.54 -32.13 1.85
CA ASP A 8 13.88 -33.42 1.58
C ASP A 8 12.35 -33.37 1.75
N ASN A 9 11.85 -32.44 2.58
CA ASN A 9 10.43 -32.17 2.78
C ASN A 9 9.83 -31.23 1.72
N GLY A 10 10.61 -30.80 0.73
CA GLY A 10 10.21 -29.82 -0.28
C GLY A 10 10.31 -28.37 0.17
N ILE A 11 10.59 -28.11 1.46
CA ILE A 11 10.83 -26.77 2.00
C ILE A 11 12.28 -26.39 1.79
N ARG A 12 12.51 -25.12 1.43
CA ARG A 12 13.84 -24.57 1.21
C ARG A 12 14.57 -24.44 2.52
N THR A 13 15.88 -24.65 2.44
CA THR A 13 16.79 -24.49 3.56
C THR A 13 17.73 -23.34 3.27
N ALA A 14 17.85 -22.42 4.21
CA ALA A 14 18.79 -21.32 4.19
C ALA A 14 20.25 -21.82 4.24
N PRO A 15 21.24 -20.98 3.89
CA PRO A 15 22.65 -21.37 3.91
C PRO A 15 23.17 -21.86 5.27
N ASP A 16 22.51 -21.49 6.36
CA ASP A 16 22.84 -21.90 7.73
C ASP A 16 22.17 -23.22 8.16
N GLY A 17 21.36 -23.83 7.29
CA GLY A 17 20.67 -25.09 7.55
C GLY A 17 19.26 -24.95 8.14
N THR A 18 18.77 -23.73 8.38
CA THR A 18 17.40 -23.52 8.88
C THR A 18 16.35 -23.61 7.77
N PRO A 19 15.14 -24.15 8.05
CA PRO A 19 14.02 -24.07 7.11
C PRO A 19 13.65 -22.61 6.80
N PHE A 20 13.25 -22.34 5.57
CA PHE A 20 12.76 -21.02 5.20
C PHE A 20 11.30 -20.89 5.63
N GLU A 21 11.13 -20.31 6.82
CA GLU A 21 9.83 -20.04 7.45
C GLU A 21 9.49 -18.54 7.39
N LEU A 22 8.20 -18.21 7.23
CA LEU A 22 7.69 -16.84 7.22
C LEU A 22 6.34 -16.73 7.94
N THR A 23 6.18 -15.70 8.76
CA THR A 23 4.90 -15.31 9.36
C THR A 23 4.31 -14.11 8.62
N PHE A 24 3.17 -14.32 7.96
CA PHE A 24 2.38 -13.28 7.34
C PHE A 24 1.22 -12.88 8.26
N LEU A 25 1.36 -11.75 8.93
CA LEU A 25 0.36 -11.20 9.84
C LEU A 25 -0.80 -10.52 9.09
N LEU A 26 -2.03 -10.84 9.49
CA LEU A 26 -3.25 -10.21 8.97
C LEU A 26 -4.27 -9.94 10.08
N SER A 27 -4.89 -8.76 10.07
CA SER A 27 -6.01 -8.49 10.99
C SER A 27 -7.26 -9.29 10.61
N ALA A 28 -7.95 -9.87 11.59
CA ALA A 28 -9.25 -10.51 11.43
C ALA A 28 -10.35 -9.56 10.96
N THR A 29 -10.15 -8.24 11.09
CA THR A 29 -11.07 -7.21 10.59
C THR A 29 -10.81 -6.83 9.13
N SER A 30 -9.78 -7.41 8.50
CA SER A 30 -9.46 -7.19 7.09
C SER A 30 -10.63 -7.59 6.17
N PRO A 31 -10.88 -6.85 5.07
CA PRO A 31 -11.92 -7.22 4.11
C PRO A 31 -11.73 -8.64 3.57
N ALA A 32 -12.83 -9.38 3.36
CA ALA A 32 -12.79 -10.75 2.84
C ALA A 32 -12.04 -10.85 1.50
N THR A 33 -12.18 -9.85 0.63
CA THR A 33 -11.43 -9.79 -0.64
C THR A 33 -9.92 -9.71 -0.42
N LEU A 34 -9.46 -8.89 0.53
CA LEU A 34 -8.04 -8.80 0.87
C LEU A 34 -7.55 -10.15 1.41
N ARG A 35 -8.29 -10.76 2.34
CA ARG A 35 -7.95 -12.08 2.92
C ARG A 35 -7.79 -13.14 1.83
N GLY A 36 -8.73 -13.24 0.90
CA GLY A 36 -8.66 -14.20 -0.20
C GLY A 36 -7.46 -13.98 -1.13
N ILE A 37 -7.04 -12.73 -1.37
CA ILE A 37 -5.83 -12.45 -2.15
C ILE A 37 -4.58 -12.92 -1.39
N MET A 38 -4.50 -12.68 -0.08
CA MET A 38 -3.36 -13.11 0.73
C MET A 38 -3.27 -14.63 0.86
N GLU A 39 -4.40 -15.33 1.01
CA GLU A 39 -4.43 -16.80 0.99
C GLU A 39 -3.89 -17.37 -0.33
N ASN A 40 -4.22 -16.76 -1.48
CA ASN A 40 -3.66 -17.16 -2.77
C ASN A 40 -2.15 -16.87 -2.87
N TYR A 41 -1.69 -15.74 -2.32
CA TYR A 41 -0.27 -15.42 -2.27
C TYR A 41 0.52 -16.47 -1.46
N VAL A 42 0.02 -16.81 -0.28
CA VAL A 42 0.59 -17.84 0.62
C VAL A 42 0.69 -19.18 -0.12
N ALA A 43 -0.39 -19.65 -0.76
CA ALA A 43 -0.37 -20.88 -1.54
C ALA A 43 0.66 -20.87 -2.69
N ASN A 44 0.88 -19.73 -3.33
CA ASN A 44 1.91 -19.60 -4.37
C ASN A 44 3.33 -19.64 -3.78
N VAL A 45 3.54 -19.06 -2.60
CA VAL A 45 4.83 -19.08 -1.89
C VAL A 45 5.15 -20.47 -1.34
N GLU A 46 4.16 -21.20 -0.84
CA GLU A 46 4.29 -22.62 -0.46
C GLU A 46 4.78 -23.47 -1.64
N ASN A 47 4.25 -23.24 -2.85
CA ASN A 47 4.71 -23.93 -4.06
C ASN A 47 6.16 -23.62 -4.45
N LEU A 48 6.74 -22.53 -3.92
CA LEU A 48 8.16 -22.23 -4.06
C LEU A 48 9.03 -22.97 -3.04
N GLY A 49 8.42 -23.73 -2.13
CA GLY A 49 9.09 -24.43 -1.03
C GLY A 49 9.40 -23.49 0.13
N ILE A 50 8.53 -22.55 0.46
CA ILE A 50 8.70 -21.68 1.64
C ILE A 50 7.56 -22.00 2.59
N ASP A 51 7.87 -22.25 3.86
CA ASP A 51 6.88 -22.51 4.90
C ASP A 51 6.31 -21.18 5.40
N ILE A 52 5.23 -20.72 4.77
CA ILE A 52 4.61 -19.43 5.09
C ILE A 52 3.28 -19.63 5.79
N THR A 53 3.11 -19.01 6.96
CA THR A 53 1.85 -19.06 7.71
C THR A 53 1.12 -17.72 7.62
N LEU A 54 -0.14 -17.76 7.15
CA LEU A 54 -1.05 -16.61 7.26
C LEU A 54 -1.68 -16.58 8.65
N GLU A 55 -1.15 -15.74 9.52
CA GLU A 55 -1.60 -15.61 10.90
C GLU A 55 -2.68 -14.52 11.01
N VAL A 56 -3.92 -14.94 11.24
CA VAL A 56 -5.06 -14.04 11.39
C VAL A 56 -5.37 -13.80 12.86
N VAL A 57 -5.18 -12.58 13.33
CA VAL A 57 -5.33 -12.21 14.76
C VAL A 57 -6.38 -11.12 14.97
N ASP A 58 -6.89 -10.97 16.19
CA ASP A 58 -7.81 -9.87 16.52
C ASP A 58 -7.12 -8.48 16.39
N ALA A 59 -7.93 -7.42 16.33
CA ALA A 59 -7.42 -6.07 16.07
C ALA A 59 -6.44 -5.55 17.15
N ALA A 60 -6.59 -5.99 18.41
CA ALA A 60 -5.71 -5.54 19.50
C ALA A 60 -4.34 -6.23 19.38
N GLN A 61 -4.33 -7.54 19.12
CA GLN A 61 -3.10 -8.27 18.83
C GLN A 61 -2.40 -7.75 17.58
N TYR A 62 -3.14 -7.52 16.49
CA TYR A 62 -2.59 -6.96 15.25
C TYR A 62 -1.89 -5.62 15.50
N THR A 63 -2.57 -4.69 16.20
CA THR A 63 -2.00 -3.38 16.54
C THR A 63 -0.75 -3.48 17.41
N SER A 64 -0.71 -4.43 18.37
CA SER A 64 0.47 -4.65 19.21
C SER A 64 1.63 -5.20 18.37
N ARG A 65 1.40 -6.24 17.57
CA ARG A 65 2.44 -6.87 16.74
C ARG A 65 2.97 -5.93 15.67
N GLU A 66 2.13 -5.05 15.09
CA GLU A 66 2.62 -3.98 14.21
C GLU A 66 3.58 -3.02 14.93
N ARG A 67 3.24 -2.61 16.16
CA ARG A 67 4.07 -1.72 17.00
C ARG A 67 5.38 -2.35 17.42
N ASP A 68 5.32 -3.62 17.78
CA ASP A 68 6.48 -4.40 18.19
C ASP A 68 7.28 -4.91 16.98
N ARG A 69 6.73 -4.75 15.77
CA ARG A 69 7.26 -5.27 14.49
C ARG A 69 7.53 -6.77 14.53
N ASP A 70 6.60 -7.47 15.15
CA ASP A 70 6.59 -8.92 15.28
C ASP A 70 5.80 -9.52 14.11
N TYR A 71 6.44 -9.56 12.95
CA TYR A 71 5.96 -10.17 11.72
C TYR A 71 7.13 -10.31 10.73
N ASP A 72 7.05 -11.24 9.79
CA ASP A 72 7.95 -11.25 8.62
C ASP A 72 7.31 -10.53 7.44
N MET A 73 5.98 -10.63 7.33
CA MET A 73 5.19 -9.97 6.29
C MET A 73 3.92 -9.34 6.87
N VAL A 74 3.54 -8.19 6.33
CA VAL A 74 2.32 -7.46 6.65
C VAL A 74 1.76 -6.80 5.40
N VAL A 75 0.45 -6.54 5.37
CA VAL A 75 -0.16 -5.72 4.32
C VAL A 75 -0.29 -4.29 4.83
N ASP A 76 0.34 -3.35 4.11
CA ASP A 76 0.20 -1.93 4.39
C ASP A 76 0.03 -1.11 3.10
N SER A 77 -0.49 0.11 3.23
CA SER A 77 -0.71 1.05 2.15
C SER A 77 0.44 2.05 2.04
N TYR A 78 1.32 1.84 1.05
CA TYR A 78 2.27 2.87 0.61
C TYR A 78 1.56 3.92 -0.24
N ALA A 79 0.94 4.90 0.41
CA ALA A 79 0.27 6.00 -0.28
C ALA A 79 1.28 6.79 -1.13
N ALA A 80 0.93 7.04 -2.39
CA ALA A 80 1.73 7.88 -3.26
C ALA A 80 1.71 9.33 -2.74
N LEU A 81 2.90 9.92 -2.59
CA LEU A 81 3.03 11.33 -2.27
C LEU A 81 2.93 12.15 -3.56
N LEU A 82 2.17 13.25 -3.53
CA LEU A 82 1.99 14.15 -4.68
C LEU A 82 3.15 15.14 -4.89
N GLY A 83 4.18 15.05 -4.06
CA GLY A 83 5.36 15.89 -4.09
C GLY A 83 6.30 15.51 -2.95
N VAL A 84 7.43 16.19 -2.92
CA VAL A 84 8.42 16.00 -1.87
C VAL A 84 7.96 16.62 -0.55
N GLY A 85 8.23 15.91 0.55
CA GLY A 85 7.98 16.41 1.90
C GLY A 85 8.61 15.51 2.96
N THR A 86 8.52 15.94 4.22
CA THR A 86 9.10 15.21 5.37
C THR A 86 8.51 13.82 5.57
N GLY A 87 7.32 13.54 5.01
CA GLY A 87 6.72 12.20 5.00
C GLY A 87 7.59 11.14 4.30
N LEU A 88 8.47 11.54 3.38
CA LEU A 88 9.43 10.62 2.74
C LEU A 88 10.39 10.00 3.78
N GLN A 89 10.95 10.82 4.67
CA GLN A 89 11.83 10.35 5.73
C GLN A 89 11.09 9.40 6.69
N GLN A 90 9.84 9.72 7.04
CA GLN A 90 9.04 8.88 7.93
C GLN A 90 8.72 7.48 7.36
N ARG A 91 8.51 7.39 6.04
CA ARG A 91 8.13 6.16 5.34
C ARG A 91 9.33 5.33 4.87
N PHE A 92 10.40 5.99 4.44
CA PHE A 92 11.50 5.35 3.71
C PHE A 92 12.91 5.65 4.26
N GLY A 93 13.04 6.57 5.21
CA GLY A 93 14.32 6.96 5.78
C GLY A 93 14.83 5.96 6.83
N SER A 94 16.15 5.82 6.91
CA SER A 94 16.80 4.86 7.81
C SER A 94 16.58 5.18 9.29
N GLU A 95 16.45 6.45 9.68
CA GLU A 95 16.16 6.81 11.08
C GLU A 95 14.79 6.26 11.50
N ALA A 96 13.78 6.45 10.66
CA ALA A 96 12.42 5.97 10.89
C ALA A 96 12.36 4.43 10.91
N ALA A 97 13.29 3.76 10.24
CA ALA A 97 13.41 2.31 10.24
C ALA A 97 13.58 1.71 11.64
N ALA A 98 13.96 2.48 12.66
CA ALA A 98 14.11 1.99 14.03
C ALA A 98 12.82 2.02 14.86
N PHE A 99 11.83 2.86 14.52
CA PHE A 99 10.66 3.10 15.39
C PHE A 99 9.34 3.42 14.67
N SER A 100 9.38 3.84 13.41
CA SER A 100 8.19 4.30 12.68
C SER A 100 7.36 3.12 12.20
N LEU A 101 6.10 3.07 12.64
CA LEU A 101 5.08 2.19 12.05
C LEU A 101 4.84 2.49 10.58
N PHE A 102 5.08 3.72 10.16
CA PHE A 102 4.94 4.09 8.75
C PHE A 102 6.09 3.57 7.89
N ASN A 103 7.14 2.95 8.45
CA ASN A 103 8.13 2.19 7.68
C ASN A 103 8.00 0.70 8.04
N PRO A 104 6.95 0.00 7.55
CA PRO A 104 6.68 -1.38 7.96
C PRO A 104 7.72 -2.37 7.44
N ALA A 105 8.43 -2.03 6.35
CA ALA A 105 9.53 -2.82 5.80
C ALA A 105 10.84 -2.68 6.58
N GLY A 106 10.92 -1.73 7.52
CA GLY A 106 12.16 -1.44 8.24
C GLY A 106 13.30 -1.01 7.32
N LEU A 107 12.99 -0.36 6.18
CA LEU A 107 13.99 0.06 5.20
C LEU A 107 15.00 1.01 5.84
N ALA A 108 16.27 0.60 5.84
CA ALA A 108 17.41 1.45 6.19
C ALA A 108 18.46 1.37 5.08
N SER A 109 18.44 2.34 4.16
CA SER A 109 19.33 2.39 3.00
C SER A 109 19.96 3.78 2.87
N PRO A 110 21.30 3.89 2.98
CA PRO A 110 22.01 5.16 2.74
C PRO A 110 21.79 5.71 1.32
N LEU A 111 21.54 4.83 0.34
CA LEU A 111 21.19 5.24 -1.02
C LEU A 111 19.85 5.98 -1.03
N VAL A 112 18.84 5.43 -0.36
CA VAL A 112 17.51 6.03 -0.27
C VAL A 112 17.56 7.33 0.52
N ASP A 113 18.27 7.37 1.65
CA ASP A 113 18.44 8.58 2.46
C ASP A 113 19.02 9.73 1.63
N ALA A 114 20.11 9.47 0.89
CA ALA A 114 20.75 10.48 0.05
C ALA A 114 19.83 11.03 -1.05
N ILE A 115 18.98 10.17 -1.63
CA ILE A 115 17.99 10.61 -2.63
C ILE A 115 16.91 11.48 -1.99
N ILE A 116 16.40 11.10 -0.80
CA ILE A 116 15.38 11.86 -0.09
C ILE A 116 15.93 13.25 0.30
N GLU A 117 17.15 13.32 0.83
CA GLU A 117 17.81 14.59 1.17
C GLU A 117 17.94 15.51 -0.05
N LYS A 118 18.34 14.96 -1.20
CA LYS A 118 18.41 15.71 -2.46
C LYS A 118 17.05 16.18 -2.94
N ALA A 119 16.03 15.33 -2.84
CA ALA A 119 14.68 15.67 -3.22
C ALA A 119 14.16 16.86 -2.39
N LEU A 120 14.42 16.88 -1.07
CA LEU A 120 13.93 17.90 -0.13
C LEU A 120 14.49 19.31 -0.38
N VAL A 121 15.63 19.42 -1.06
CA VAL A 121 16.27 20.70 -1.39
C VAL A 121 16.15 21.05 -2.87
N ALA A 122 15.29 20.36 -3.64
CA ALA A 122 15.05 20.66 -5.04
C ALA A 122 14.44 22.08 -5.18
N GLU A 123 15.00 22.88 -6.09
CA GLU A 123 14.56 24.27 -6.30
C GLU A 123 13.65 24.41 -7.53
N SER A 124 13.49 23.33 -8.31
CA SER A 124 12.63 23.30 -9.49
C SER A 124 11.78 22.02 -9.56
N ARG A 125 10.68 22.10 -10.30
CA ARG A 125 9.81 20.95 -10.55
C ARG A 125 10.53 19.84 -11.32
N GLU A 126 11.43 20.20 -12.21
CA GLU A 126 12.21 19.24 -12.99
C GLU A 126 13.14 18.43 -12.07
N GLU A 127 13.86 19.10 -11.16
CA GLU A 127 14.70 18.47 -10.15
C GLU A 127 13.90 17.59 -9.18
N GLU A 128 12.74 18.07 -8.73
CA GLU A 128 11.83 17.31 -7.86
C GLU A 128 11.37 16.02 -8.55
N ASN A 129 10.90 16.12 -9.79
CA ASN A 129 10.44 14.97 -10.57
C ASN A 129 11.57 13.97 -10.85
N ALA A 130 12.77 14.47 -11.17
CA ALA A 130 13.95 13.63 -11.38
C ALA A 130 14.34 12.87 -10.10
N SER A 131 14.30 13.56 -8.95
CA SER A 131 14.63 12.98 -7.64
C SER A 131 13.60 11.93 -7.22
N LEU A 132 12.31 12.20 -7.39
CA LEU A 132 11.24 11.22 -7.11
C LEU A 132 11.30 10.01 -8.05
N SER A 133 11.66 10.22 -9.32
CA SER A 133 11.88 9.11 -10.26
C SER A 133 13.10 8.25 -9.88
N ALA A 134 14.18 8.88 -9.40
CA ALA A 134 15.33 8.16 -8.86
C ALA A 134 14.97 7.39 -7.59
N LEU A 135 14.16 8.00 -6.71
CA LEU A 135 13.67 7.36 -5.49
C LEU A 135 12.84 6.12 -5.81
N ASP A 136 11.86 6.20 -6.72
CA ASP A 136 11.05 5.05 -7.13
C ASP A 136 11.93 3.88 -7.62
N ARG A 137 12.97 4.17 -8.42
CA ARG A 137 13.93 3.15 -8.87
C ARG A 137 14.73 2.54 -7.72
N ALA A 138 15.20 3.36 -6.79
CA ALA A 138 15.94 2.90 -5.62
C ALA A 138 15.07 2.00 -4.74
N LEU A 139 13.83 2.40 -4.45
CA LEU A 139 12.89 1.59 -3.65
C LEU A 139 12.57 0.24 -4.30
N ARG A 140 12.44 0.20 -5.64
CA ARG A 140 12.28 -1.07 -6.38
C ARG A 140 13.53 -1.95 -6.33
N TYR A 141 14.71 -1.35 -6.38
CA TYR A 141 15.98 -2.06 -6.25
C TYR A 141 16.17 -2.66 -4.85
N GLU A 142 15.65 -1.99 -3.82
CA GLU A 142 15.69 -2.45 -2.42
C GLU A 142 14.63 -3.53 -2.09
N PHE A 143 13.72 -3.85 -3.03
CA PHE A 143 12.67 -4.87 -2.86
C PHE A 143 11.83 -4.75 -1.58
N ILE A 144 11.60 -3.51 -1.10
CA ILE A 144 10.95 -3.26 0.20
C ILE A 144 9.48 -3.65 0.27
N MET A 145 8.85 -3.90 -0.87
CA MET A 145 7.45 -4.26 -0.95
C MET A 145 7.19 -5.09 -2.21
N ILE A 146 6.12 -5.90 -2.13
CA ILE A 146 5.53 -6.57 -3.29
C ILE A 146 4.25 -5.79 -3.63
N PRO A 147 4.22 -5.04 -4.74
CA PRO A 147 3.02 -4.29 -5.13
C PRO A 147 1.84 -5.23 -5.37
N THR A 148 0.66 -4.85 -4.87
CA THR A 148 -0.53 -5.71 -4.92
C THR A 148 -1.51 -5.25 -6.02
N TRP A 149 -2.39 -4.30 -5.72
CA TRP A 149 -3.36 -3.74 -6.67
C TRP A 149 -3.67 -2.28 -6.36
N TYR A 150 -4.36 -1.63 -7.28
CA TYR A 150 -5.00 -0.34 -7.07
C TYR A 150 -6.30 -0.26 -7.89
N LYS A 151 -7.21 0.63 -7.50
CA LYS A 151 -8.40 0.95 -8.29
C LYS A 151 -8.18 2.27 -9.01
N ALA A 152 -8.06 2.21 -10.34
CA ALA A 152 -7.77 3.39 -11.16
C ALA A 152 -8.95 4.36 -11.31
N ASN A 153 -10.17 3.94 -10.94
CA ASN A 153 -11.41 4.68 -11.22
C ASN A 153 -12.27 4.83 -9.98
N HIS A 154 -13.01 5.94 -9.89
CA HIS A 154 -14.15 6.06 -8.99
C HIS A 154 -15.37 5.39 -9.62
N TRP A 155 -16.11 4.60 -8.83
CA TRP A 155 -17.42 4.09 -9.25
C TRP A 155 -18.46 4.80 -8.41
N VAL A 156 -19.39 5.47 -9.08
CA VAL A 156 -20.43 6.24 -8.42
C VAL A 156 -21.79 5.92 -9.00
N ALA A 157 -22.77 5.89 -8.12
CA ALA A 157 -24.17 5.89 -8.45
C ALA A 157 -24.79 7.03 -7.63
N TYR A 158 -25.51 7.91 -8.31
CA TYR A 158 -26.15 9.07 -7.71
C TYR A 158 -27.48 9.32 -8.41
N TYR A 159 -28.41 9.97 -7.72
CA TYR A 159 -29.69 10.36 -8.31
C TYR A 159 -29.46 11.36 -9.44
N ASP A 160 -30.25 11.23 -10.52
CA ASP A 160 -30.27 12.15 -11.67
C ASP A 160 -30.91 13.53 -11.33
N MET A 161 -30.44 14.10 -10.23
CA MET A 161 -30.69 15.44 -9.72
C MET A 161 -29.40 16.11 -9.25
N TYR A 162 -28.29 15.36 -9.20
CA TYR A 162 -26.98 15.95 -8.94
C TYR A 162 -26.28 16.16 -10.29
N GLU A 163 -25.79 17.36 -10.49
CA GLU A 163 -24.97 17.71 -11.64
C GLU A 163 -23.54 17.99 -11.18
N HIS A 164 -22.62 17.94 -12.13
CA HIS A 164 -21.21 18.21 -11.90
C HIS A 164 -20.57 18.78 -13.17
N PRO A 165 -19.38 19.39 -13.06
CA PRO A 165 -18.66 19.87 -14.23
C PRO A 165 -18.32 18.71 -15.18
N GLU A 166 -18.30 18.97 -16.49
CA GLU A 166 -17.88 17.98 -17.50
C GLU A 166 -16.41 17.56 -17.27
N SER A 167 -15.56 18.52 -16.91
CA SER A 167 -14.17 18.28 -16.52
C SER A 167 -14.06 18.15 -15.00
N VAL A 168 -13.78 16.94 -14.53
CA VAL A 168 -13.58 16.64 -13.10
C VAL A 168 -12.12 16.92 -12.71
N ALA A 169 -11.90 17.36 -11.47
CA ALA A 169 -10.56 17.61 -10.96
C ALA A 169 -9.67 16.34 -11.03
N PRO A 170 -8.36 16.48 -11.29
CA PRO A 170 -7.48 15.33 -11.59
C PRO A 170 -7.21 14.41 -10.41
N PHE A 171 -7.42 14.86 -9.16
CA PHE A 171 -7.04 14.13 -7.95
C PHE A 171 -8.22 13.68 -7.08
N ASN A 172 -9.46 14.08 -7.41
CA ASN A 172 -10.64 13.70 -6.64
C ASN A 172 -11.91 13.86 -7.48
N LEU A 173 -12.92 13.05 -7.19
CA LEU A 173 -14.27 13.19 -7.74
C LEU A 173 -14.92 14.55 -7.42
N GLY A 174 -14.57 15.15 -6.28
CA GLY A 174 -15.06 16.48 -5.88
C GLY A 174 -16.57 16.53 -5.61
N TYR A 175 -17.19 15.39 -5.25
CA TYR A 175 -18.63 15.28 -5.08
C TYR A 175 -19.21 16.13 -3.95
N MET A 176 -18.38 16.53 -2.99
CA MET A 176 -18.75 17.49 -1.94
C MET A 176 -18.36 18.93 -2.26
N ASP A 177 -17.52 19.14 -3.27
CA ASP A 177 -16.86 20.43 -3.53
C ASP A 177 -17.45 21.14 -4.75
N TYR A 178 -17.71 20.39 -5.83
CA TYR A 178 -18.06 20.96 -7.15
C TYR A 178 -19.31 20.35 -7.77
N TRP A 179 -19.95 19.37 -7.12
CA TRP A 179 -21.25 18.86 -7.56
C TRP A 179 -22.35 19.71 -6.94
N TRP A 180 -23.48 19.85 -7.64
CA TRP A 180 -24.62 20.64 -7.15
C TRP A 180 -25.94 19.94 -7.36
N TYR A 181 -26.92 20.35 -6.55
CA TYR A 181 -28.30 19.92 -6.67
C TYR A 181 -29.01 20.72 -7.79
N ASN A 182 -29.60 20.00 -8.74
CA ASN A 182 -30.53 20.53 -9.73
C ASN A 182 -31.97 20.30 -9.25
N ALA A 183 -32.68 21.41 -9.01
CA ALA A 183 -34.06 21.39 -8.52
C ALA A 183 -35.06 20.78 -9.51
N ASP A 184 -34.85 20.97 -10.81
CA ASP A 184 -35.72 20.43 -11.85
C ASP A 184 -35.52 18.92 -11.99
N GLY A 185 -34.27 18.44 -11.95
CA GLY A 185 -33.95 17.01 -11.92
C GLY A 185 -34.58 16.32 -10.71
N ALA A 186 -34.49 16.93 -9.54
CA ALA A 186 -35.14 16.41 -8.34
C ALA A 186 -36.67 16.40 -8.43
N ALA A 187 -37.28 17.44 -9.01
CA ALA A 187 -38.71 17.49 -9.23
C ALA A 187 -39.17 16.39 -10.20
N ALA A 188 -38.40 16.13 -11.27
CA ALA A 188 -38.66 15.05 -12.22
C ALA A 188 -38.56 13.66 -11.56
N LEU A 189 -37.54 13.45 -10.70
CA LEU A 189 -37.42 12.22 -9.92
C LEU A 189 -38.58 12.02 -8.94
N LYS A 190 -39.08 13.10 -8.31
CA LYS A 190 -40.28 13.04 -7.45
C LYS A 190 -41.53 12.74 -8.25
N ALA A 191 -41.74 13.40 -9.38
CA ALA A 191 -42.90 13.19 -10.24
C ALA A 191 -42.97 11.76 -10.81
N SER A 192 -41.82 11.15 -11.10
CA SER A 192 -41.72 9.75 -11.54
C SER A 192 -41.83 8.73 -10.40
N GLY A 193 -41.83 9.17 -9.13
CA GLY A 193 -41.82 8.30 -7.95
C GLY A 193 -40.49 7.60 -7.68
N ALA A 194 -39.43 7.94 -8.45
CA ALA A 194 -38.07 7.43 -8.25
C ALA A 194 -37.41 8.02 -7.00
N LEU A 195 -37.83 9.22 -6.59
CA LEU A 195 -37.45 9.87 -5.34
C LEU A 195 -38.72 10.12 -4.51
N ARG A 196 -38.74 9.63 -3.27
CA ARG A 196 -39.89 9.77 -2.34
C ARG A 196 -39.78 11.02 -1.48
#